data_AF-A0A183SCK8-F1
#
_entry.id   AF-A0A183SCK8-F1
#
_cell.length_a   1.000
_cell.length_b   1.000
_cell.length_c   1.000
_cell.angle_alpha   90.00
_cell.angle_beta   90.00
_cell.angle_gamma   90.00
#
_symmetry.space_group_name_H-M   'P 1'
#
loop_
_entity.id
_entity.type
_entity.pdbx_description
1 polymer ?
#
loop_
_entity_poly.entity_id
_entity_poly.type
_entity_poly.pdbx_seq_one_letter_code
_entity_poly.pdbx_strand_id
1 'polypeptide(L)' 'MGFVIECYRPPQWVDFKVTHPFVVAIADDQGTPLFLGHVSEPK' A
#
# COMPACT_ATOMS: atom_id res chain seq x y z
N MET A 1 -12.29 -31.77 22.70
CA MET A 1 -12.66 -30.40 22.28
C MET A 1 -11.36 -29.66 21.98
N GLY A 2 -11.10 -29.32 20.72
CA GLY A 2 -9.93 -28.51 20.39
C GLY A 2 -9.38 -28.80 19.01
N PHE A 3 -9.78 -27.99 18.02
CA PHE A 3 -9.04 -27.69 16.79
C PHE A 3 -9.68 -26.44 16.17
N VAL A 4 -9.34 -25.25 16.71
CA VAL A 4 -9.62 -23.97 16.02
C VAL A 4 -8.48 -23.00 16.31
N ILE A 5 -7.24 -23.31 15.90
CA ILE A 5 -6.12 -22.35 15.96
C ILE A 5 -5.24 -22.45 14.71
N GLU A 6 -5.84 -22.51 13.52
CA GLU A 6 -5.07 -22.43 12.26
C GLU A 6 -5.35 -21.15 11.46
N CYS A 7 -6.40 -20.40 11.82
CA CYS A 7 -6.86 -19.25 11.04
C CYS A 7 -6.39 -17.87 11.55
N TYR A 8 -5.72 -17.78 12.71
CA TYR A 8 -5.27 -16.49 13.27
C TYR A 8 -3.75 -16.34 13.14
N ARG A 9 -3.25 -16.26 11.90
CA ARG A 9 -1.94 -15.65 11.67
C ARG A 9 -2.12 -14.13 11.71
N PRO A 10 -1.52 -13.42 12.67
CA PRO A 10 -1.56 -11.96 12.64
C PRO A 10 -0.97 -11.48 11.31
N PRO A 11 -1.52 -10.41 10.71
CA PRO A 11 -0.99 -9.86 9.47
C PRO A 11 0.49 -9.52 9.68
N GLN A 12 1.35 -10.06 8.81
CA GLN A 12 2.76 -9.72 8.84
C GLN A 12 2.94 -8.32 8.26
N TRP A 13 3.76 -7.52 8.92
CA TRP A 13 4.15 -6.22 8.40
C TRP A 13 4.93 -6.40 7.10
N VAL A 14 4.46 -5.75 6.04
CA VAL A 14 5.16 -5.70 4.77
C VAL A 14 5.95 -4.40 4.73
N ASP A 15 7.25 -4.51 4.50
CA ASP A 15 8.12 -3.35 4.32
C ASP A 15 7.87 -2.76 2.93
N PHE A 16 7.14 -1.65 2.87
CA PHE A 16 6.84 -0.96 1.62
C PHE A 16 7.96 0.05 1.30
N LYS A 17 8.90 -0.39 0.46
CA LYS A 17 10.02 0.43 -0.02
C LYS A 17 9.86 0.71 -1.51
N VAL A 18 9.80 1.99 -1.87
CA VAL A 18 9.76 2.44 -3.27
C VAL A 18 11.18 2.80 -3.69
N THR A 19 11.82 1.90 -4.42
CA THR A 19 13.24 2.01 -4.81
C THR A 19 13.44 2.23 -6.32
N HIS A 20 12.34 2.40 -7.06
CA HIS A 20 12.30 2.54 -8.51
C HIS A 20 11.20 3.55 -8.88
N PRO A 21 11.14 4.02 -10.15
CA PRO A 21 10.09 4.92 -10.59
C PRO A 21 8.68 4.43 -10.25
N PHE A 22 7.82 5.36 -9.85
CA PHE A 22 6.47 5.04 -9.40
C PHE A 22 5.45 6.09 -9.84
N VAL A 23 4.17 5.70 -9.81
CA VAL A 23 3.04 6.61 -10.03
C VAL A 23 2.38 6.88 -8.68
N VAL A 24 2.01 8.14 -8.46
CA VAL A 24 1.30 8.59 -7.26
C VAL A 24 0.02 9.32 -7.66
N ALA A 25 -1.04 9.06 -6.90
CA ALA A 25 -2.29 9.80 -6.99
C ALA A 25 -2.59 10.43 -5.63
N ILE A 26 -2.99 11.70 -5.63
CA ILE A 26 -3.61 12.34 -4.47
C ILE A 26 -5.07 12.43 -4.81
N ALA A 27 -5.91 11.74 -4.05
CA ALA A 27 -7.35 11.68 -4.27
C ALA A 27 -8.12 12.24 -3.07
N ASP A 28 -9.35 12.65 -3.30
CA ASP A 28 -10.29 12.96 -2.22
C ASP A 28 -10.80 11.68 -1.54
N ASP A 29 -11.59 11.83 -0.47
CA ASP A 29 -12.16 10.71 0.29
C ASP A 29 -13.15 9.85 -0.53
N GLN A 30 -13.58 10.31 -1.70
CA GLN A 30 -14.43 9.56 -2.63
C GLN A 30 -13.61 8.83 -3.71
N GLY A 31 -12.28 8.96 -3.68
CA GLY A 31 -11.36 8.35 -4.64
C GLY A 31 -11.22 9.13 -5.95
N THR A 32 -11.75 10.36 -6.02
CA THR A 32 -11.56 11.22 -7.19
C THR A 32 -10.12 11.73 -7.21
N PRO A 33 -9.32 11.44 -8.25
CA PRO A 33 -7.95 11.91 -8.31
C PRO A 33 -7.91 13.43 -8.49
N LEU A 34 -7.31 14.13 -7.52
CA LEU A 34 -7.04 15.56 -7.57
C LEU A 34 -5.71 15.85 -8.27
N PHE A 35 -4.71 14.98 -8.04
CA PHE A 35 -3.41 15.05 -8.68
C PHE A 35 -2.94 13.65 -9.09
N LEU A 36 -2.25 13.59 -10.23
CA LEU A 36 -1.58 12.40 -10.74
C LEU A 36 -0.13 12.77 -11.08
N GLY A 37 0.81 11.95 -10.65
CA GLY A 37 2.23 12.19 -10.86
C GLY A 37 2.98 10.90 -11.17
N HIS A 38 4.00 11.03 -12.02
CA HIS A 38 5.01 10.00 -12.23
C HIS A 38 6.34 10.52 -11.69
N VAL A 39 6.93 9.78 -10.75
CA VAL A 39 8.22 10.11 -10.14
C VAL A 39 9.25 9.16 -10.70
N SER A 40 10.10 9.66 -11.59
CA SER A 40 11.24 8.92 -12.15
C SER A 40 12.56 9.25 -11.46
N GLU A 41 12.74 10.50 -11.04
CA GLU A 41 13.94 10.99 -10.37
C GLU A 41 13.53 11.99 -9.26
N PRO A 42 13.53 11.57 -7.99
CA PRO A 42 13.20 12.46 -6.87
C PRO A 42 14.35 13.45 -6.62
N LYS A 43 14.01 14.68 -6.19
CA LYS A 43 14.97 15.73 -5.83
C LYS A 43 15.01 15.94 -4.32
#